data_AF-A0A933HLF1-F1
#
_entry.id   AF-A0A933HLF1-F1
#
_cell.length_a   1.000
_cell.length_b   1.000
_cell.length_c   1.000
_cell.angle_alpha   90.00
_cell.angle_beta   90.00
_cell.angle_gamma   90.00
#
_symmetry.space_group_name_H-M   'P 1'
#
loop_
_entity.id
_entity.type
_entity.pdbx_description
1 polymer ?
#
loop_
_entity_poly.entity_id
_entity_poly.type
_entity_poly.pdbx_seq_one_letter_code
_entity_poly.pdbx_strand_id
1 'polypeptide(L)'
;MEILIILALVVIVVLIVGYPLINPERYRDQGVRQETLPEYDDLYGARENVFDALRDLQFEFATGKLSTGDYEQLKARYEVQAADILQQIDALKPKKAKPVQGARTCPRCNSAMSAQDKFCTKCGTKL
;
A
#
# COMPACT_ATOMS: atom_id res chain seq x y z
N MET A 1 -3.90 32.73 38.64
CA MET A 1 -2.90 32.49 37.59
C MET A 1 -3.03 31.08 37.02
N GLU A 2 -3.05 30.04 37.85
CA GLU A 2 -3.16 28.63 37.39
C GLU A 2 -4.44 28.31 36.60
N ILE A 3 -5.61 28.78 37.04
CA ILE A 3 -6.90 28.54 36.34
C ILE A 3 -6.91 29.13 34.93
N LEU A 4 -6.25 30.29 34.73
CA LEU A 4 -6.16 30.93 33.41
C LEU A 4 -5.27 30.12 32.46
N ILE A 5 -4.20 29.52 32.99
CA ILE A 5 -3.30 28.65 32.21
C ILE A 5 -4.04 27.39 31.77
N ILE A 6 -4.81 26.77 32.67
CA ILE A 6 -5.58 25.56 32.36
C ILE A 6 -6.63 25.85 31.28
N LEU A 7 -7.38 26.96 31.41
CA LEU A 7 -8.38 27.34 30.41
C LEU A 7 -7.75 27.62 29.04
N ALA A 8 -6.61 28.31 29.01
CA ALA A 8 -5.90 28.56 27.76
C ALA A 8 -5.42 27.26 27.08
N LEU A 9 -4.88 26.31 27.85
CA LEU A 9 -4.44 25.01 27.32
C LEU A 9 -5.61 24.20 26.76
N VAL A 10 -6.74 24.15 27.46
CA VAL A 10 -7.94 23.44 26.98
C VAL A 10 -8.44 24.04 25.67
N VAL A 11 -8.51 25.38 25.57
CA VAL A 11 -8.92 26.05 24.33
C VAL A 11 -7.95 25.75 23.19
N ILE A 12 -6.63 25.77 23.44
CA ILE A 12 -5.63 25.42 22.43
C ILE A 12 -5.80 23.98 21.94
N VAL A 13 -6.01 23.01 22.84
CA VAL A 13 -6.23 21.61 22.46
C VAL A 13 -7.50 21.46 21.63
N VAL A 14 -8.60 22.09 22.04
CA VAL A 14 -9.87 22.07 21.30
C VAL A 14 -9.71 22.73 19.93
N LEU A 15 -8.94 23.81 19.80
CA LEU A 15 -8.64 24.43 18.51
C LEU A 15 -7.78 23.50 17.65
N ILE A 16 -6.75 22.87 18.19
CA ILE A 16 -5.90 21.94 17.43
C ILE A 16 -6.68 20.73 16.92
N VAL A 17 -7.58 20.17 17.74
CA VAL A 17 -8.37 18.98 17.40
C VAL A 17 -9.63 19.32 16.58
N GLY A 18 -10.28 20.45 16.86
CA GLY A 18 -11.52 20.86 16.19
C GLY A 18 -11.30 21.59 14.87
N TYR A 19 -10.19 22.33 14.72
CA TYR A 19 -9.83 23.00 13.47
C TYR A 19 -9.74 22.07 12.24
N PRO A 20 -9.12 20.87 12.31
CA PRO A 20 -9.09 19.95 11.17
C PRO A 20 -10.47 19.41 10.78
N LEU A 21 -11.44 19.41 11.71
CA LEU A 21 -12.82 18.96 11.43
C LEU A 21 -13.61 19.99 10.60
N ILE A 22 -13.31 21.29 10.78
CA ILE A 22 -14.02 22.39 10.12
C ILE A 22 -13.38 22.75 8.78
N ASN A 23 -12.07 22.53 8.63
CA ASN A 23 -11.31 22.83 7.41
C ASN A 23 -10.61 21.57 6.84
N PRO A 24 -11.36 20.61 6.27
CA PRO A 24 -10.80 19.38 5.72
C PRO A 24 -9.82 19.61 4.55
N GLU A 25 -9.82 20.80 3.94
CA GLU A 25 -8.88 21.14 2.87
C GLU A 25 -7.41 21.21 3.34
N ARG A 26 -7.14 21.51 4.61
CA ARG A 26 -5.77 21.59 5.17
C ARG A 26 -5.19 20.22 5.57
N TYR A 27 -6.03 19.22 5.82
CA TYR A 27 -5.57 17.83 6.06
C TYR A 27 -5.21 17.10 4.76
N ARG A 28 -5.68 17.62 3.61
CA ARG A 28 -5.44 17.06 2.28
C ARG A 28 -3.98 17.16 1.79
N ASP A 29 -3.12 17.89 2.50
CA ASP A 29 -1.76 18.23 2.03
C ASP A 29 -0.61 17.69 2.92
N GLN A 30 -0.90 17.01 4.04
CA GLN A 30 0.14 16.49 4.96
C GLN A 30 0.04 15.01 5.34
N GLY A 31 -1.03 14.31 4.93
CA GLY A 31 -0.96 12.86 4.77
C GLY A 31 -0.47 12.58 3.36
N VAL A 32 0.50 11.67 3.21
CA VAL A 32 0.79 11.02 1.93
C VAL A 32 -0.54 10.67 1.28
N ARG A 33 -1.00 11.49 0.33
CA ARG A 33 -2.06 11.14 -0.60
C ARG A 33 -1.43 10.13 -1.51
N GLN A 34 -1.27 8.92 -0.99
CA GLN A 34 -1.40 7.76 -1.83
C GLN A 34 -2.78 7.96 -2.45
N GLU A 35 -2.80 8.40 -3.70
CA GLU A 35 -3.82 7.96 -4.63
C GLU A 35 -3.70 6.43 -4.63
N THR A 36 -4.10 5.76 -3.54
CA THR A 36 -4.57 4.39 -3.65
C THR A 36 -5.77 4.55 -4.55
N LEU A 37 -5.54 4.27 -5.83
CA LEU A 37 -6.60 3.99 -6.79
C LEU A 37 -7.63 3.15 -6.02
N PRO A 38 -8.92 3.49 -6.01
CA PRO A 38 -9.95 2.72 -5.28
C PRO A 38 -9.80 1.21 -5.51
N GLU A 39 -9.42 0.84 -6.74
CA GLU A 39 -9.07 -0.51 -7.19
C GLU A 39 -7.96 -1.20 -6.39
N TYR A 40 -6.93 -0.48 -5.92
CA TYR A 40 -5.85 -1.03 -5.10
C TYR A 40 -6.32 -1.37 -3.68
N ASP A 41 -7.10 -0.51 -3.05
CA ASP A 41 -7.65 -0.76 -1.70
C ASP A 41 -8.68 -1.89 -1.74
N ASP A 42 -9.51 -1.95 -2.78
CA ASP A 42 -10.50 -3.02 -2.99
C ASP A 42 -9.84 -4.40 -3.09
N LEU A 43 -8.75 -4.53 -3.84
CA LEU A 43 -8.01 -5.81 -3.97
C LEU A 43 -7.34 -6.24 -2.67
N TYR A 44 -6.81 -5.29 -1.90
CA TYR A 44 -6.20 -5.59 -0.60
C TYR A 44 -7.26 -6.03 0.43
N GLY A 45 -8.45 -5.44 0.39
CA GLY A 45 -9.60 -5.89 1.19
C GLY A 45 -10.10 -7.26 0.76
N ALA A 46 -10.23 -7.51 -0.55
CA ALA A 46 -10.59 -8.83 -1.08
C ALA A 46 -9.61 -9.93 -0.64
N ARG A 47 -8.31 -9.61 -0.65
CA ARG A 47 -7.26 -10.50 -0.11
C ARG A 47 -7.50 -10.79 1.36
N GLU A 48 -7.69 -9.78 2.21
CA GLU A 48 -7.91 -9.98 3.65
C GLU A 48 -9.10 -10.90 3.93
N ASN A 49 -10.22 -10.69 3.21
CA ASN A 49 -11.41 -11.52 3.32
C ASN A 49 -11.15 -13.01 2.98
N VAL A 50 -10.40 -13.30 1.90
CA VAL A 50 -10.09 -14.71 1.53
C VAL A 50 -9.15 -15.35 2.54
N PHE A 51 -8.21 -14.59 3.10
CA PHE A 51 -7.30 -15.10 4.13
C PHE A 51 -8.02 -15.38 5.44
N ASP A 52 -8.99 -14.54 5.81
CA ASP A 52 -9.85 -14.79 6.96
C ASP A 52 -10.73 -16.02 6.76
N ALA A 53 -11.33 -16.18 5.57
CA ALA A 53 -12.09 -17.38 5.24
C ALA A 53 -11.23 -18.66 5.35
N LEU A 54 -9.96 -18.61 4.95
CA LEU A 54 -9.02 -19.73 5.12
C LEU A 54 -8.70 -20.03 6.59
N ARG A 55 -8.55 -19.00 7.44
CA ARG A 55 -8.33 -19.18 8.88
C ARG A 55 -9.56 -19.79 9.55
N ASP A 56 -10.74 -19.29 9.23
CA ASP A 56 -12.00 -19.79 9.77
C ASP A 56 -12.24 -21.24 9.35
N LEU A 57 -11.98 -21.57 8.08
CA LEU A 57 -12.07 -22.94 7.57
C LEU A 57 -11.14 -23.90 8.33
N GLN A 58 -9.90 -23.48 8.61
CA GLN A 58 -8.96 -24.26 9.42
C GLN A 58 -9.47 -24.47 10.84
N PHE A 59 -10.06 -23.44 11.44
CA PHE A 59 -10.65 -23.53 12.78
C PHE A 59 -11.85 -24.50 12.81
N GLU A 60 -12.74 -24.45 11.82
CA GLU A 60 -13.87 -25.36 11.72
C GLU A 60 -13.43 -26.82 11.55
N PHE A 61 -12.41 -27.07 10.74
CA PHE A 61 -11.82 -28.40 10.61
C PHE A 61 -11.15 -28.86 11.91
N ALA A 62 -10.36 -27.99 12.57
CA ALA A 62 -9.69 -28.30 13.82
C ALA A 62 -10.67 -28.60 14.97
N THR A 63 -11.84 -27.97 14.96
CA THR A 63 -12.93 -28.24 15.92
C THR A 63 -13.79 -29.46 15.55
N GLY A 64 -13.47 -30.14 14.44
CA GLY A 64 -14.16 -31.35 13.99
C GLY A 64 -15.52 -31.12 13.34
N LYS A 65 -15.83 -29.88 12.91
CA LYS A 65 -17.10 -29.55 12.25
C LYS A 65 -17.14 -29.99 10.78
N LEU A 66 -15.98 -30.26 10.18
CA LEU A 66 -15.83 -30.60 8.77
C LEU A 66 -15.14 -31.95 8.61
N SER A 67 -15.54 -32.68 7.57
CA SER A 67 -14.80 -33.86 7.12
C SER A 67 -13.50 -33.44 6.41
N THR A 68 -12.52 -34.33 6.35
CA THR A 68 -11.27 -34.07 5.61
C THR A 68 -11.52 -33.77 4.14
N GLY A 69 -12.46 -34.49 3.50
CA GLY A 69 -12.79 -34.29 2.08
C GLY A 69 -13.41 -32.92 1.82
N ASP A 70 -14.35 -32.48 2.68
CA ASP A 70 -14.97 -31.16 2.55
C ASP A 70 -13.95 -30.05 2.81
N TYR A 71 -13.12 -30.21 3.85
CA TYR A 71 -12.05 -29.27 4.15
C TYR A 71 -11.08 -29.11 2.97
N GLU A 72 -10.58 -30.21 2.41
CA GLU A 72 -9.65 -30.17 1.27
C GLU A 72 -10.29 -29.51 0.05
N GLN A 73 -11.57 -29.80 -0.22
CA GLN A 73 -12.28 -29.21 -1.34
C GLN A 73 -12.49 -27.70 -1.18
N LEU A 74 -12.96 -27.24 -0.01
CA LEU A 74 -13.13 -25.81 0.26
C LEU A 74 -11.79 -25.08 0.27
N LYS A 75 -10.77 -25.67 0.90
CA LYS A 75 -9.42 -25.10 0.97
C LYS A 75 -8.85 -24.87 -0.42
N ALA A 76 -8.94 -25.87 -1.30
CA ALA A 76 -8.46 -25.75 -2.68
C ALA A 76 -9.15 -24.61 -3.44
N ARG A 77 -10.46 -24.41 -3.23
CA ARG A 77 -11.20 -23.29 -3.86
C ARG A 77 -10.70 -21.93 -3.36
N TYR A 78 -10.54 -21.76 -2.05
CA TYR A 78 -10.04 -20.50 -1.49
C TYR A 78 -8.59 -20.23 -1.86
N GLU A 79 -7.73 -21.26 -1.95
CA GLU A 79 -6.34 -21.10 -2.42
C GLU A 79 -6.27 -20.59 -3.87
N VAL A 80 -7.14 -21.11 -4.74
CA VAL A 80 -7.25 -20.61 -6.13
C VAL A 80 -7.70 -19.15 -6.16
N GLN A 81 -8.70 -18.78 -5.35
CA GLN A 81 -9.16 -17.38 -5.24
C GLN A 81 -8.06 -16.46 -4.70
N ALA A 82 -7.32 -16.88 -3.67
CA ALA A 82 -6.21 -16.11 -3.12
C ALA A 82 -5.10 -15.90 -4.15
N ALA A 83 -4.76 -16.93 -4.93
CA ALA A 83 -3.76 -16.85 -5.98
C ALA A 83 -4.16 -15.83 -7.06
N ASP A 84 -5.42 -15.81 -7.48
CA ASP A 84 -5.93 -14.86 -8.47
C ASP A 84 -5.84 -13.40 -7.97
N ILE A 85 -6.33 -13.13 -6.76
CA ILE A 85 -6.26 -11.79 -6.16
C ILE A 85 -4.81 -11.31 -6.02
N LEU A 86 -3.90 -12.20 -5.61
CA LEU A 86 -2.48 -11.85 -5.49
C LEU A 86 -1.85 -11.53 -6.85
N GLN A 87 -2.24 -12.23 -7.92
CA GLN A 87 -1.78 -11.92 -9.28
C GLN A 87 -2.28 -10.54 -9.74
N GLN A 88 -3.53 -10.19 -9.43
CA GLN A 88 -4.08 -8.87 -9.74
C GLN A 88 -3.32 -7.76 -8.99
N ILE A 89 -3.05 -7.96 -7.70
CA ILE A 89 -2.23 -7.03 -6.90
C ILE A 89 -0.82 -6.87 -7.49
N ASP A 90 -0.17 -7.96 -7.89
CA ASP A 90 1.16 -7.91 -8.48
C ASP A 90 1.17 -7.28 -9.89
N ALA A 91 0.06 -7.32 -10.61
CA ALA A 91 -0.10 -6.62 -11.88
C ALA A 91 -0.19 -5.10 -11.71
N LEU A 92 -0.80 -4.61 -10.61
CA LEU A 92 -0.87 -3.20 -10.27
C LEU A 92 0.42 -2.64 -9.68
N LYS A 93 1.24 -3.48 -9.04
CA LYS A 93 2.54 -3.03 -8.55
C LYS A 93 3.42 -2.61 -9.73
N PRO A 94 4.02 -1.40 -9.70
CA PRO A 94 4.94 -1.00 -10.74
C PRO A 94 6.09 -2.01 -10.76
N LYS A 95 6.19 -2.78 -11.85
CA LYS A 95 7.31 -3.72 -12.05
C LYS A 95 8.58 -2.89 -11.98
N LYS A 96 9.35 -3.05 -10.90
CA LYS A 96 10.69 -2.47 -10.80
C LYS A 96 11.43 -2.92 -12.06
N ALA A 97 11.74 -1.96 -12.94
CA ALA A 97 12.40 -2.25 -14.20
C ALA A 97 13.66 -3.07 -13.89
N LYS A 98 13.78 -4.25 -14.50
CA LYS A 98 15.00 -5.07 -14.40
C LYS A 98 16.19 -4.15 -14.73
N PRO A 99 17.32 -4.22 -13.99
CA PRO A 99 18.49 -3.43 -14.33
C PRO A 99 18.89 -3.77 -15.76
N VAL A 100 18.77 -2.79 -16.66
CA VAL A 100 19.14 -2.94 -18.06
C VAL A 100 20.63 -3.23 -18.08
N GLN A 101 21.00 -4.44 -18.52
CA GLN A 101 22.40 -4.79 -18.72
C GLN A 101 22.98 -3.82 -19.76
N GLY A 102 24.05 -3.11 -19.39
CA GLY A 102 24.56 -1.96 -20.14
C GLY A 102 24.25 -0.60 -19.51
N ALA A 103 23.74 -0.56 -18.27
CA ALA A 103 23.57 0.68 -17.52
C ALA A 103 24.91 1.43 -17.39
N ARG A 104 24.96 2.64 -17.94
CA ARG A 104 26.09 3.56 -17.85
C ARG A 104 25.75 4.70 -16.91
N THR A 105 26.69 5.08 -16.05
CA THR A 105 26.52 6.23 -15.15
C THR A 105 26.94 7.51 -15.86
N CYS A 106 26.17 8.59 -15.67
CA CYS A 106 26.55 9.90 -16.17
C CYS A 106 27.79 10.42 -15.42
N PRO A 107 28.88 10.83 -16.09
CA PRO A 107 30.11 11.29 -15.42
C PRO A 107 29.95 12.62 -14.68
N ARG A 108 28.88 13.38 -14.94
CA ARG A 108 28.62 14.67 -14.27
C ARG A 108 27.76 14.55 -13.01
N CYS A 109 26.69 13.75 -13.06
CA CYS A 109 25.70 13.69 -11.98
C CYS A 109 25.47 12.29 -11.41
N ASN A 110 26.23 11.28 -11.88
CA ASN A 110 26.19 9.90 -11.42
C ASN A 110 24.82 9.22 -11.49
N SER A 111 23.90 9.66 -12.36
CA SER A 111 22.64 8.96 -12.60
C SER A 111 22.85 7.75 -13.52
N ALA A 112 22.19 6.63 -13.24
CA ALA A 112 22.21 5.43 -14.08
C ALA A 112 21.31 5.60 -15.31
N MET A 113 21.85 5.44 -16.51
CA MET A 113 21.20 5.67 -17.81
C MET A 113 21.31 4.43 -18.70
N SER A 114 20.48 4.34 -19.75
CA SER A 114 20.56 3.26 -20.73
C SER A 114 21.79 3.42 -21.63
N ALA A 115 22.33 2.32 -22.17
CA ALA A 115 23.47 2.34 -23.10
C ALA A 115 23.20 3.16 -24.38
N GLN A 116 21.92 3.34 -24.74
CA GLN A 116 21.49 3.95 -26.00
C GLN A 116 21.24 5.47 -25.87
N ASP A 117 21.29 6.02 -24.65
CA ASP A 117 21.05 7.43 -24.40
C ASP A 117 22.23 8.29 -24.87
N LYS A 118 21.99 9.20 -25.82
CA LYS A 118 22.99 10.16 -26.32
C LYS A 118 23.24 11.33 -25.34
N PHE A 119 22.28 11.57 -24.44
CA PHE A 119 22.31 12.64 -23.44
C PHE A 119 21.72 12.14 -22.11
N CYS A 120 22.20 12.68 -21.00
CA CYS A 120 21.67 12.39 -19.68
C CYS A 120 20.30 13.07 -19.48
N THR A 121 19.26 12.30 -19.18
CA THR A 121 17.90 12.80 -18.93
C THR A 121 17.76 13.60 -17.63
N LYS A 122 18.75 13.52 -16.73
CA LYS A 122 18.74 14.26 -15.45
C LYS A 122 19.48 15.60 -15.51
N CYS A 123 20.62 15.67 -16.20
CA CYS A 123 21.47 16.88 -16.21
C CYS A 123 21.79 17.44 -17.61
N GLY A 124 21.30 16.81 -18.68
CA GLY A 124 21.49 17.26 -20.06
C GLY A 124 22.90 17.07 -20.63
N THR A 125 23.82 16.46 -19.88
CA THR A 125 25.21 16.24 -20.35
C THR A 125 25.26 15.15 -21.43
N LYS A 126 26.05 15.38 -22.48
CA LYS A 126 26.29 14.40 -23.54
C LYS A 126 27.04 13.19 -23.00
N LEU A 127 26.58 12.00 -23.40
CA LEU A 127 27.05 10.69 -22.96
C LEU A 127 28.01 10.08 -24.00
#